data_AF-A0A537BQ17-F1
#
_entry.id   AF-A0A537BQ17-F1
#
_cell.length_a   1.000
_cell.length_b   1.000
_cell.length_c   1.000
_cell.angle_alpha   90.00
_cell.angle_beta   90.00
_cell.angle_gamma   90.00
#
_symmetry.space_group_name_H-M   'P 1'
#
loop_
_entity.id
_entity.type
_entity.pdbx_description
1 polymer ?
#
loop_
_entity_poly.entity_id
_entity_poly.type
_entity_poly.pdbx_seq_one_letter_code
_entity_poly.pdbx_strand_id
1 'polypeptide(L)' 'MDVDLDAALKEAALETIAFLQREKGLSPADAYSLASIAVNYTVGEAVDQVQMVYGAIPKRIFAR' A
#
# COMPACT_ATOMS: atom_id res chain seq x y z
N MET A 1 0.17 3.77 12.27
CA MET A 1 -0.73 4.93 12.23
C MET A 1 -0.01 6.05 12.93
N ASP A 2 0.36 7.07 12.15
CA ASP A 2 1.38 8.05 12.50
C ASP A 2 0.79 9.47 12.47
N VAL A 3 1.45 10.42 13.12
CA VAL A 3 1.13 11.85 13.06
C VAL A 3 1.62 12.50 11.76
N ASP A 4 2.54 11.84 11.05
CA ASP A 4 3.15 12.30 9.82
C ASP A 4 2.61 11.56 8.58
N LEU A 5 2.24 12.32 7.55
CA LEU A 5 1.61 11.79 6.33
C LEU A 5 2.60 10.93 5.54
N ASP A 6 3.88 11.33 5.54
CA ASP A 6 4.93 10.62 4.84
C ASP A 6 5.16 9.25 5.49
N ALA A 7 5.15 9.20 6.83
CA ALA A 7 5.20 7.96 7.58
C ALA A 7 3.95 7.08 7.32
N ALA A 8 2.75 7.67 7.32
CA ALA A 8 1.51 6.95 7.03
C ALA A 8 1.50 6.34 5.62
N LEU A 9 1.96 7.08 4.60
CA LEU A 9 2.12 6.57 3.24
C LEU A 9 3.15 5.44 3.17
N LYS A 10 4.29 5.61 3.84
CA LYS A 10 5.34 4.58 3.89
C LYS A 10 4.84 3.29 4.54
N GLU A 11 4.11 3.37 5.64
CA GLU A 11 3.47 2.22 6.29
C GLU A 11 2.49 1.51 5.33
N ALA A 12 1.62 2.26 4.66
CA ALA A 12 0.66 1.72 3.70
C ALA A 12 1.35 1.00 2.52
N ALA A 13 2.45 1.56 2.01
CA ALA A 13 3.23 0.96 0.94
C ALA A 13 3.94 -0.32 1.39
N LEU A 14 4.54 -0.32 2.58
CA LEU A 14 5.20 -1.49 3.15
C LEU A 14 4.20 -2.62 3.44
N GLU A 15 3.03 -2.33 3.99
CA GLU A 15 1.98 -3.34 4.19
C GLU A 15 1.48 -3.88 2.85
N THR A 16 1.36 -3.05 1.82
CA THR A 16 0.98 -3.53 0.48
C THR A 16 2.01 -4.51 -0.08
N ILE A 17 3.29 -4.22 0.07
CA ILE A 17 4.39 -5.12 -0.34
C ILE A 17 4.36 -6.42 0.48
N ALA A 18 4.12 -6.34 1.79
CA ALA A 18 3.99 -7.51 2.66
C ALA A 18 2.78 -8.38 2.30
N PHE A 19 1.63 -7.76 2.04
CA PHE A 19 0.43 -8.41 1.55
C PHE A 19 0.66 -9.14 0.22
N LEU A 20 1.32 -8.49 -0.75
CA LEU A 20 1.62 -9.10 -2.04
C LEU A 20 2.57 -10.29 -1.93
N GLN A 21 3.58 -10.23 -1.05
CA GLN A 21 4.44 -11.37 -0.77
C GLN A 21 3.67 -12.53 -0.13
N ARG A 22 2.89 -12.25 0.92
CA ARG A 22 2.13 -13.29 1.66
C ARG A 22 1.01 -13.91 0.84
N GLU A 23 0.18 -13.11 0.20
CA GLU A 23 -1.08 -13.57 -0.43
C GLU A 23 -0.94 -13.90 -1.91
N LYS A 24 0.12 -13.40 -2.57
CA LYS A 24 0.39 -13.62 -4.00
C LYS A 24 1.74 -14.29 -4.28
N GLY A 25 2.57 -14.51 -3.27
CA GLY A 25 3.84 -15.21 -3.41
C GLY A 25 4.88 -14.46 -4.23
N LEU A 26 4.74 -13.14 -4.39
CA LEU A 26 5.69 -12.33 -5.15
C LEU A 26 7.02 -12.21 -4.43
N SER A 27 8.10 -12.06 -5.19
CA SER A 27 9.40 -11.67 -4.61
C SER A 27 9.32 -10.24 -4.04
N PRO A 28 10.21 -9.85 -3.12
CA PRO A 28 10.23 -8.47 -2.61
C PRO A 28 10.33 -7.42 -3.72
N ALA A 29 11.14 -7.69 -4.76
CA ALA A 29 11.34 -6.77 -5.87
C ALA A 29 10.11 -6.67 -6.78
N ASP A 30 9.45 -7.80 -7.06
CA ASP A 30 8.22 -7.82 -7.87
C ASP A 30 7.04 -7.20 -7.12
N ALA A 31 6.92 -7.46 -5.82
CA ALA A 31 5.90 -6.86 -4.97
C ALA A 31 6.06 -5.34 -4.89
N TYR A 32 7.29 -4.85 -4.71
CA TYR A 32 7.60 -3.42 -4.75
C TYR A 32 7.23 -2.80 -6.11
N SER A 33 7.65 -3.44 -7.20
CA SER A 33 7.37 -2.96 -8.55
C SER A 33 5.88 -2.91 -8.84
N LEU A 34 5.13 -3.96 -8.48
CA LEU A 34 3.68 -4.01 -8.66
C LEU A 34 2.97 -2.98 -7.79
N ALA A 35 3.41 -2.80 -6.53
CA ALA A 35 2.85 -1.80 -5.64
C ALA A 35 3.01 -0.38 -6.22
N SER A 36 4.14 -0.09 -6.85
CA SER A 36 4.43 1.22 -7.46
C SER A 36 3.56 1.54 -8.69
N ILE A 37 3.21 0.52 -9.49
CA ILE A 37 2.51 0.73 -10.78
C ILE A 37 1.00 0.47 -10.73
N ALA A 38 0.51 -0.29 -9.74
CA ALA A 38 -0.87 -0.79 -9.74
C ALA A 38 -1.69 -0.39 -8.50
N VAL A 39 -1.06 0.13 -7.45
CA VAL A 39 -1.76 0.52 -6.22
C VAL A 39 -2.06 2.01 -6.27
N ASN A 40 -3.30 2.36 -5.96
CA ASN A 40 -3.69 3.73 -5.71
C ASN A 40 -3.63 4.00 -4.21
N TYR A 41 -2.79 4.94 -3.79
CA TYR A 41 -2.74 5.42 -2.41
C TYR A 41 -3.62 6.66 -2.26
N THR A 42 -4.53 6.65 -1.29
CA THR A 42 -5.49 7.75 -1.06
C THR A 42 -5.39 8.22 0.37
N VAL A 43 -5.20 9.52 0.55
CA VAL A 43 -5.24 10.16 1.87
C VAL A 43 -6.66 10.04 2.42
N GLY A 44 -6.80 9.35 3.54
CA GLY A 44 -8.06 9.17 4.24
C GLY A 44 -8.30 10.21 5.33
N GLU A 45 -7.23 10.57 6.05
CA GLU A 45 -7.22 11.56 7.13
C GLU A 45 -5.85 12.25 7.16
N ALA A 46 -5.83 13.57 7.32
CA ALA A 46 -4.62 14.39 7.27
C ALA A 46 -4.60 15.56 8.27
N VAL A 47 -5.66 15.78 9.03
CA VAL A 47 -5.77 16.91 9.98
C VAL A 47 -5.84 16.48 11.44
N ASP A 48 -6.20 15.22 11.69
CA ASP A 48 -6.22 14.68 13.05
C ASP A 48 -4.83 14.25 13.55
N GLN A 49 -4.77 13.92 14.85
CA GLN A 49 -3.56 13.38 15.50
C GLN A 49 -3.08 12.05 14.90
N VAL A 50 -3.95 11.37 14.15
CA VAL A 50 -3.59 10.17 13.40
C VAL A 50 -3.89 10.43 11.93
N GLN A 51 -2.85 10.40 11.12
CA GLN A 51 -2.95 10.51 9.68
C GLN A 51 -3.04 9.12 9.05
N MET A 52 -3.80 9.02 7.96
CA MET A 52 -4.18 7.75 7.37
C MET A 52 -4.09 7.77 5.85
N VAL A 53 -3.51 6.70 5.30
CA VAL A 53 -3.45 6.44 3.87
C VAL A 53 -4.00 5.04 3.58
N TYR A 54 -4.93 4.94 2.65
CA TYR A 54 -5.46 3.67 2.15
C TYR A 54 -4.72 3.24 0.88
N GLY A 55 -4.33 1.97 0.78
CA GLY A 55 -3.85 1.35 -0.45
C GLY A 55 -4.94 0.52 -1.12
N ALA A 56 -5.27 0.81 -2.38
CA ALA A 56 -6.25 0.05 -3.15
C ALA A 56 -5.62 -0.54 -4.43
N ILE A 57 -5.76 -1.84 -4.60
CA ILE A 57 -5.25 -2.58 -5.77
C ILE A 57 -6.42 -3.20 -6.56
N PRO A 58 -6.53 -2.97 -7.88
CA PRO A 58 -7.64 -3.52 -8.67
C PRO A 58 -7.60 -5.05 -8.72
N LYS A 59 -8.62 -5.72 -8.17
CA LYS A 59 -8.69 -7.21 -8.12
C LYS A 59 -8.54 -7.89 -9.49
N ARG A 60 -8.94 -7.20 -10.56
CA ARG A 60 -8.86 -7.71 -11.95
C ARG A 60 -7.44 -8.04 -12.41
N ILE A 61 -6.41 -7.42 -11.82
CA ILE A 61 -5.01 -7.73 -12.20
C ILE A 61 -4.54 -9.08 -11.64
N PHE A 62 -5.32 -9.67 -10.74
CA PHE A 62 -5.11 -11.02 -10.21
C PHE A 62 -6.07 -12.06 -10.79
N ALA A 63 -7.02 -11.63 -11.63
CA ALA A 63 -7.93 -12.53 -12.30
C ALA A 63 -7.19 -13.25 -13.44
N ARG A 64 -7.60 -14.49 -13.69
CA ARG A 64 -7.07 -15.33 -14.77
C ARG A 64 -7.87 -15.13 -16.04
#